data_AF-A0A502FZZ0-F1
#
_entry.id   AF-A0A502FZZ0-F1
#
_cell.length_a   1.000
_cell.length_b   1.000
_cell.length_c   1.000
_cell.angle_alpha   90.00
_cell.angle_beta   90.00
_cell.angle_gamma   90.00
#
_symmetry.space_group_name_H-M   'P 1'
#
loop_
_entity.id
_entity.type
_entity.pdbx_description
1 polymer ?
#
loop_
_entity_poly.entity_id
_entity_poly.type
_entity_poly.pdbx_seq_one_letter_code
_entity_poly.pdbx_strand_id
1 'polypeptide(L)' 'MTTLAGMTVNERLAATGRVELWEDAVRARDRTAMIAVLRRIAVPNPQNVADAVLADPVFYGFAPA' A
#
# COMPACT_ATOMS: atom_id res chain seq x y z
N MET A 1 18.36 3.16 12.41
CA MET A 1 17.02 3.73 12.13
C MET A 1 16.86 3.79 10.62
N THR A 2 15.81 3.17 10.08
CA THR A 2 15.55 3.22 8.63
C THR A 2 14.86 4.54 8.31
N THR A 3 15.53 5.41 7.55
CA THR A 3 14.92 6.66 7.08
C THR A 3 13.99 6.35 5.91
N LEU A 4 12.69 6.58 6.07
CA LEU A 4 11.69 6.32 5.02
C LEU A 4 11.53 7.51 4.05
N ALA A 5 12.15 8.65 4.33
CA ALA A 5 12.09 9.83 3.47
C ALA A 5 12.76 9.54 2.12
N GLY A 6 12.14 10.00 1.02
CA GLY A 6 12.60 9.75 -0.35
C GLY A 6 12.21 8.39 -0.93
N MET A 7 11.70 7.45 -0.11
CA MET A 7 11.23 6.15 -0.60
C MET A 7 9.81 6.22 -1.18
N THR A 8 9.60 5.48 -2.26
CA THR A 8 8.29 5.11 -2.81
C THR A 8 7.48 4.24 -1.83
N VAL A 9 6.19 4.04 -2.11
CA VAL A 9 5.33 3.17 -1.30
C VAL A 9 5.88 1.74 -1.23
N ASN A 10 6.28 1.18 -2.37
CA ASN A 10 6.80 -0.19 -2.47
C ASN A 10 8.10 -0.37 -1.69
N GLU A 11 9.03 0.59 -1.80
CA GLU A 11 10.28 0.57 -1.04
C GLU A 11 10.02 0.63 0.47
N ARG A 12 9.05 1.45 0.91
CA ARG A 12 8.66 1.51 2.32
C ARG A 12 8.01 0.20 2.79
N LEU A 13 7.16 -0.42 1.98
CA LEU A 13 6.57 -1.73 2.28
C LEU A 13 7.65 -2.81 2.44
N ALA A 14 8.62 -2.85 1.54
CA ALA A 14 9.74 -3.78 1.59
C ALA A 14 10.64 -3.52 2.80
N ALA A 15 11.07 -2.28 3.02
CA ALA A 15 11.94 -1.88 4.13
C ALA A 15 11.31 -2.13 5.51
N THR A 16 9.98 -2.27 5.57
CA THR A 16 9.23 -2.52 6.81
C THR A 16 8.63 -3.93 6.88
N GLY A 17 8.90 -4.82 5.91
CA GLY A 17 8.41 -6.20 5.91
C GLY A 17 6.88 -6.31 5.86
N ARG A 18 6.21 -5.42 5.12
CA ARG A 18 4.74 -5.30 5.05
C ARG A 18 4.14 -5.57 3.68
N VAL A 19 4.94 -6.08 2.74
CA VAL A 19 4.50 -6.36 1.35
C VAL A 19 3.32 -7.32 1.34
N GLU A 20 3.42 -8.48 1.97
CA GLU A 20 2.35 -9.50 1.99
C GLU A 20 1.04 -8.93 2.58
N LEU A 21 1.13 -8.24 3.72
CA LEU A 21 -0.03 -7.61 4.37
C LEU A 21 -0.71 -6.56 3.47
N TRP A 22 0.08 -5.82 2.68
CA TRP A 22 -0.45 -4.89 1.70
C TRP A 22 -1.17 -5.62 0.57
N GLU A 23 -0.53 -6.64 -0.02
CA GLU A 23 -1.12 -7.38 -1.14
C GLU A 23 -2.43 -8.06 -0.75
N ASP A 24 -2.49 -8.65 0.46
CA ASP A 24 -3.71 -9.29 0.96
C ASP A 24 -4.84 -8.28 1.13
N ALA A 25 -4.55 -7.09 1.65
CA ALA A 25 -5.53 -6.01 1.78
C ALA A 25 -6.03 -5.53 0.41
N VAL A 26 -5.15 -5.45 -0.60
CA VAL A 26 -5.53 -5.07 -1.97
C VAL A 26 -6.40 -6.16 -2.61
N ARG A 27 -6.00 -7.44 -2.52
CA ARG A 27 -6.78 -8.57 -3.06
C ARG A 27 -8.17 -8.67 -2.43
N ALA A 28 -8.28 -8.42 -1.13
CA ALA A 28 -9.55 -8.36 -0.41
C ALA A 28 -10.38 -7.10 -0.71
N ARG A 29 -9.82 -6.11 -1.44
CA ARG A 29 -10.39 -4.77 -1.63
C ARG A 29 -10.76 -4.07 -0.32
N ASP A 30 -10.04 -4.39 0.75
CA ASP A 30 -10.27 -3.79 2.07
C ASP A 30 -9.54 -2.46 2.16
N ARG A 31 -10.26 -1.41 1.75
CA ARG A 31 -9.79 -0.02 1.83
C ARG A 31 -9.30 0.36 3.23
N THR A 32 -9.96 -0.12 4.29
CA THR A 32 -9.61 0.22 5.66
C THR A 32 -8.28 -0.41 6.05
N ALA A 33 -8.08 -1.69 5.71
CA ALA A 33 -6.82 -2.38 5.90
C ALA A 33 -5.69 -1.75 5.08
N MET A 34 -5.93 -1.42 3.80
CA MET A 34 -4.97 -0.72 2.94
C MET A 34 -4.48 0.59 3.58
N ILE A 35 -5.39 1.44 4.06
CA ILE A 35 -5.04 2.70 4.74
C ILE A 35 -4.25 2.43 6.03
N ALA A 36 -4.61 1.42 6.80
CA ALA A 36 -3.91 1.07 8.02
C ALA A 36 -2.45 0.65 7.76
N VAL A 37 -2.20 -0.11 6.69
CA VAL A 37 -0.84 -0.47 6.26
C VAL A 37 -0.05 0.77 5.82
N LEU A 38 -0.64 1.61 4.97
CA LEU A 38 0.01 2.82 4.45
C LEU A 38 0.39 3.82 5.55
N ARG A 39 -0.44 3.94 6.60
CA ARG A 39 -0.11 4.74 7.79
C ARG A 39 1.11 4.20 8.54
N ARG A 40 1.22 2.87 8.69
CA ARG A 40 2.34 2.22 9.39
C ARG A 40 3.69 2.40 8.68
N ILE A 41 3.66 2.72 7.39
CA ILE A 41 4.86 2.97 6.58
C ILE A 41 5.05 4.48 6.25
N ALA A 42 4.33 5.34 6.98
CA ALA A 42 4.42 6.79 6.91
C ALA A 42 4.19 7.38 5.50
N VAL A 43 3.24 6.82 4.74
CA VAL A 43 2.82 7.40 3.45
C VAL A 43 2.00 8.67 3.69
N PRO A 44 2.37 9.82 3.08
CA PRO A 44 1.54 11.01 3.10
C PRO A 44 0.24 10.75 2.31
N ASN A 45 -0.92 11.05 2.90
CA ASN A 45 -2.25 10.84 2.30
C ASN A 45 -2.54 9.37 1.90
N PRO A 46 -2.57 8.44 2.87
CA PRO A 46 -2.78 7.01 2.60
C PRO A 46 -4.12 6.71 1.92
N GLN A 47 -5.13 7.56 2.10
CA GLN A 47 -6.43 7.45 1.44
C GLN A 47 -6.28 7.54 -0.09
N ASN A 48 -5.53 8.53 -0.59
CA ASN A 48 -5.39 8.75 -2.03
C ASN A 48 -4.70 7.57 -2.71
N VAL A 49 -3.68 6.98 -2.08
CA VAL A 49 -3.00 5.80 -2.61
C VAL A 49 -3.94 4.61 -2.61
N ALA A 50 -4.71 4.41 -1.53
CA ALA A 50 -5.67 3.30 -1.48
C ALA A 50 -6.76 3.44 -2.54
N ASP A 51 -7.30 4.66 -2.70
CA ASP A 51 -8.35 4.95 -3.68
C ASP A 51 -7.85 4.81 -5.12
N ALA A 52 -6.61 5.25 -5.41
CA ALA A 52 -6.01 5.06 -6.73
C ALA A 52 -5.82 3.58 -7.09
N VAL A 53 -5.35 2.77 -6.14
CA VAL A 53 -5.15 1.33 -6.37
C VAL A 53 -6.48 0.60 -6.53
N LEU A 54 -7.52 0.98 -5.77
CA LEU A 54 -8.85 0.38 -5.91
C LEU A 54 -9.56 0.78 -7.21
N ALA A 55 -9.26 1.96 -7.75
CA ALA A 55 -9.82 2.44 -9.01
C ALA A 55 -9.31 1.63 -10.21
N ASP A 56 -8.04 1.22 -10.21
CA ASP A 56 -7.45 0.37 -11.24
C ASP A 56 -6.37 -0.59 -10.68
N PRO A 57 -6.78 -1.70 -10.05
CA PRO A 57 -5.82 -2.64 -9.45
C PRO A 57 -4.87 -3.26 -10.48
N VAL A 58 -5.33 -3.43 -11.73
CA VAL A 58 -4.58 -4.06 -12.81
C VAL A 58 -3.41 -3.19 -13.25
N PHE A 59 -3.62 -1.87 -13.35
CA PHE A 59 -2.53 -0.91 -13.59
C PHE A 59 -1.42 -1.03 -12.55
N TYR A 60 -1.77 -1.32 -11.30
CA TYR A 60 -0.82 -1.52 -10.20
C TYR A 60 -0.34 -2.97 -10.03
N GLY A 61 -0.65 -3.87 -10.97
CA GLY A 61 -0.15 -5.25 -10.99
C GLY A 61 -0.93 -6.24 -10.13
N PHE A 62 -2.11 -5.87 -9.64
CA PHE A 62 -3.00 -6.77 -8.91
C PHE A 62 -4.01 -7.39 -9.87
N ALA A 63 -4.26 -8.70 -9.70
CA ALA A 63 -5.25 -9.41 -10.50
C ALA A 63 -6.65 -8.77 -10.31
N PRO A 64 -7.50 -8.77 -11.36
CA PRO A 64 -8.91 -8.46 -11.19
C PRO A 64 -9.53 -9.46 -10.21
N ALA A 65 -10.52 -8.99 -9.44
CA ALA A 65 -11.26 -9.84 -8.51
C ALA A 65 -12.23 -10.75 -9.28
#